data_AF-A0A3A5L0G9-F1
#
_entry.id   AF-A0A3A5L0G9-F1
#
_cell.length_a   1.000
_cell.length_b   1.000
_cell.length_c   1.000
_cell.angle_alpha   90.00
_cell.angle_beta   90.00
_cell.angle_gamma   90.00
#
_symmetry.space_group_name_H-M   'P 1'
#
loop_
_entity.id
_entity.type
_entity.pdbx_description
1 polymer ?
#
loop_
_entity_poly.entity_id
_entity_poly.type
_entity_poly.pdbx_seq_one_letter_code
_entity_poly.pdbx_strand_id
1 'polypeptide(L)'
;PLPVQYADYALWQREVLGSEDDPDSPLAKQLAYWTTALAGAPAQLDLATDRPRPAVASYRGAAYNFSIDEALQSNIARAAPANNATNFMVVHPALAVLLGAMAGTDDVTIGTPVAGRGDADLDELVGMFVNTLALRTAVHPAATLREQLAAVREADLGAFGHADVPFERLVDELAP
;
A
#
# COMPACT_ATOMS: atom_id res chain seq x y z
N PRO A 1 -29.48 18.42 -5.70
CA PRO A 1 -28.07 18.88 -5.58
C PRO A 1 -27.33 17.98 -4.60
N LEU A 2 -26.14 17.48 -4.95
CA LEU A 2 -25.31 16.73 -4.01
C LEU A 2 -24.86 17.67 -2.88
N PRO A 3 -24.84 17.22 -1.62
CA PRO A 3 -24.52 18.06 -0.46
C PRO A 3 -23.06 18.54 -0.45
N VAL A 4 -22.15 17.83 -1.12
CA VAL A 4 -20.71 18.13 -1.22
C VAL A 4 -20.27 17.97 -2.69
N GLN A 5 -19.37 18.81 -3.19
CA GLN A 5 -18.70 18.65 -4.49
C GLN A 5 -17.24 18.23 -4.29
N TYR A 6 -16.60 17.67 -5.32
CA TYR A 6 -15.20 17.24 -5.26
C TYR A 6 -14.23 18.40 -4.92
N ALA A 7 -14.54 19.62 -5.39
CA ALA A 7 -13.77 20.81 -5.05
C ALA A 7 -13.81 21.12 -3.55
N ASP A 8 -14.95 20.85 -2.88
CA ASP A 8 -15.10 21.06 -1.44
C ASP A 8 -14.28 20.02 -0.66
N TYR A 9 -14.22 18.77 -1.14
CA TYR A 9 -13.35 17.73 -0.58
C TYR A 9 -11.86 18.09 -0.70
N ALA A 10 -11.41 18.57 -1.86
CA ALA A 10 -10.01 18.98 -2.05
C ALA A 10 -9.60 20.17 -1.15
N LEU A 11 -10.52 21.11 -0.95
CA LEU A 11 -10.32 22.24 -0.03
C LEU A 11 -10.29 21.77 1.44
N TRP A 12 -11.26 20.94 1.84
CA TRP A 12 -11.31 20.36 3.18
C TRP A 12 -10.06 19.53 3.49
N GLN A 13 -9.63 18.69 2.55
CA GLN A 13 -8.44 17.85 2.71
C GLN A 13 -7.21 18.72 2.96
N ARG A 14 -7.06 19.84 2.23
CA ARG A 14 -5.96 20.79 2.46
C ARG A 14 -6.06 21.50 3.82
N GLU A 15 -7.27 21.88 4.23
CA GLU A 15 -7.49 22.54 5.52
C GLU A 15 -7.25 21.61 6.72
N VAL A 16 -7.66 20.33 6.61
CA VAL A 16 -7.52 19.33 7.68
C VAL A 16 -6.12 18.77 7.76
N LEU A 17 -5.48 18.49 6.62
CA LEU A 17 -4.11 17.99 6.60
C LEU A 17 -3.11 19.08 7.00
N GLY A 18 -3.45 20.36 6.82
CA GLY A 18 -2.59 21.48 7.15
C GLY A 18 -1.44 21.66 6.15
N SER A 19 -0.35 22.27 6.60
CA SER A 19 0.81 22.59 5.76
C SER A 19 2.01 21.71 6.10
N GLU A 20 2.81 21.38 5.09
CA GLU A 20 4.12 20.73 5.25
C GLU A 20 5.10 21.60 6.06
N ASP A 21 4.94 22.93 6.00
CA ASP A 21 5.75 23.90 6.75
C ASP A 21 5.44 23.93 8.27
N ASP A 22 4.32 23.33 8.69
CA ASP A 22 3.95 23.18 10.09
C ASP A 22 4.27 21.75 10.56
N PRO A 23 5.33 21.53 11.37
CA PRO A 23 5.72 20.21 11.84
C PRO A 23 4.65 19.50 12.66
N ASP A 24 3.70 20.25 13.23
CA ASP A 24 2.61 19.68 14.02
C ASP A 24 1.38 19.31 13.19
N SER A 25 1.36 19.65 11.89
CA SER A 25 0.27 19.31 10.99
C SER A 25 0.16 17.79 10.76
N PRO A 26 -1.06 17.28 10.53
CA PRO A 26 -1.24 15.89 10.10
C PRO A 26 -0.43 15.55 8.85
N LEU A 27 -0.35 16.45 7.88
CA LEU A 27 0.42 16.24 6.65
C LEU A 27 1.91 16.01 6.93
N ALA A 28 2.54 16.88 7.71
CA ALA A 28 3.96 16.78 8.03
C ALA A 28 4.27 15.48 8.80
N LYS A 29 3.37 15.08 9.72
CA LYS A 29 3.52 13.82 10.48
C LYS A 29 3.39 12.59 9.58
N GLN A 30 2.42 12.58 8.66
CA GLN A 30 2.27 11.47 7.72
C GLN A 30 3.43 11.40 6.72
N LEU A 31 3.91 12.54 6.23
CA LEU A 31 5.12 12.59 5.39
C LEU A 31 6.34 12.04 6.13
N ALA A 32 6.57 12.47 7.38
CA ALA A 32 7.68 11.96 8.19
C ALA A 32 7.61 10.44 8.41
N TYR A 33 6.40 9.90 8.62
CA TYR A 33 6.19 8.44 8.68
C TYR A 33 6.62 7.77 7.37
N TRP A 34 6.15 8.26 6.24
CA TRP A 34 6.44 7.68 4.92
C TRP A 34 7.91 7.79 4.54
N THR A 35 8.55 8.92 4.82
CA THR A 35 9.99 9.11 4.63
C THR A 35 10.79 8.09 5.42
N THR A 36 10.37 7.78 6.64
CA THR A 36 11.01 6.75 7.46
C THR A 36 10.71 5.35 6.95
N ALA A 37 9.45 5.04 6.63
CA ALA A 37 9.01 3.72 6.20
C ALA A 37 9.66 3.29 4.87
N LEU A 38 9.83 4.23 3.94
CA LEU A 38 10.39 3.98 2.61
C LEU A 38 11.89 4.31 2.51
N ALA A 39 12.54 4.72 3.61
CA ALA A 39 13.95 5.07 3.63
C ALA A 39 14.84 3.92 3.13
N GLY A 40 15.51 4.10 2.00
CA GLY A 40 16.38 3.09 1.41
C GLY A 40 15.63 1.88 0.82
N ALA A 41 14.35 2.04 0.51
CA ALA A 41 13.61 1.04 -0.28
C ALA A 41 14.32 0.83 -1.64
N PRO A 42 14.39 -0.42 -2.14
CA PRO A 42 14.95 -0.68 -3.45
C PRO A 42 14.19 0.08 -4.54
N ALA A 43 14.92 0.78 -5.41
CA ALA A 43 14.32 1.52 -6.52
C ALA A 43 13.57 0.60 -7.52
N GLN A 44 13.96 -0.68 -7.57
CA GLN A 44 13.36 -1.68 -8.42
C GLN A 44 13.45 -3.05 -7.76
N LEU A 45 12.39 -3.85 -7.94
CA LEU A 45 12.42 -5.28 -7.68
C LEU A 45 12.92 -6.03 -8.92
N ASP A 46 14.07 -6.70 -8.80
CA ASP A 46 14.71 -7.42 -9.91
C ASP A 46 14.15 -8.83 -10.08
N LEU A 47 12.99 -8.91 -10.73
CA LEU A 47 12.39 -10.19 -11.10
C LEU A 47 13.13 -10.84 -12.27
N ALA A 48 13.18 -12.18 -12.26
CA ALA A 48 13.68 -12.99 -13.37
C ALA A 48 12.75 -12.91 -14.61
N THR A 49 12.80 -11.78 -15.31
CA THR A 49 11.95 -11.47 -16.46
C THR A 49 12.45 -12.12 -17.75
N ASP A 50 11.53 -12.50 -18.64
CA ASP A 50 11.86 -13.13 -19.93
C ASP A 50 12.60 -12.21 -20.91
N ARG A 51 12.53 -10.89 -20.70
CA ARG A 51 13.07 -9.86 -21.59
C ARG A 51 13.60 -8.69 -20.77
N PRO A 52 14.66 -8.01 -21.23
CA PRO A 52 15.18 -6.83 -20.56
C PRO A 52 14.13 -5.70 -20.54
N ARG A 53 14.13 -4.90 -19.47
CA ARG A 53 13.26 -3.74 -19.33
C ARG A 53 13.61 -2.68 -20.39
N PRO A 54 12.67 -2.25 -21.24
CA PRO A 54 12.91 -1.17 -22.20
C PRO A 54 12.99 0.19 -21.51
N ALA A 55 13.69 1.15 -22.11
CA ALA A 55 13.79 2.52 -21.59
C ALA A 55 12.46 3.28 -21.57
N VAL A 56 11.52 2.92 -22.46
CA VAL A 56 10.17 3.50 -22.53
C VAL A 56 9.16 2.36 -22.40
N ALA A 57 8.24 2.49 -21.44
CA ALA A 57 7.19 1.51 -21.21
C ALA A 57 6.19 1.49 -22.39
N SER A 58 5.85 0.30 -22.87
CA SER A 58 4.84 0.14 -23.93
C SER A 58 3.40 0.19 -23.41
N TYR A 59 3.21 0.08 -22.09
CA TYR A 59 1.92 -0.07 -21.41
C TYR A 59 1.04 -1.23 -21.90
N ARG A 60 1.61 -2.17 -22.67
CA ARG A 60 0.92 -3.40 -23.09
C ARG A 60 0.97 -4.41 -21.95
N GLY A 61 -0.19 -4.87 -21.51
CA GLY A 61 -0.35 -5.91 -20.50
C GLY A 61 -1.19 -7.10 -20.99
N ALA A 62 -1.19 -8.18 -20.19
CA ALA A 62 -2.08 -9.33 -20.33
C ALA A 62 -2.65 -9.69 -18.96
N ALA A 63 -3.82 -10.34 -18.92
CA ALA A 63 -4.44 -10.82 -17.70
C ALA A 63 -4.39 -12.35 -17.66
N TYR A 64 -3.96 -12.90 -16.52
CA TYR A 64 -3.98 -14.33 -16.23
C TYR A 64 -4.90 -14.58 -15.05
N ASN A 65 -6.01 -15.26 -15.33
CA ASN A 65 -6.99 -15.59 -14.31
C ASN A 65 -6.68 -16.98 -13.73
N PHE A 66 -6.66 -17.07 -12.41
CA PHE A 66 -6.56 -18.32 -11.68
C PHE A 66 -7.55 -18.29 -10.51
N SER A 67 -7.80 -19.44 -9.91
CA SER A 67 -8.69 -19.57 -8.76
C SER A 67 -7.94 -20.16 -7.58
N ILE A 68 -8.31 -19.70 -6.39
CA ILE A 68 -7.89 -20.29 -5.12
C ILE A 68 -8.96 -21.31 -4.74
N ASP A 69 -8.56 -22.55 -4.44
CA ASP A 69 -9.51 -23.59 -4.05
C ASP A 69 -10.21 -23.26 -2.72
N GLU A 70 -11.36 -23.89 -2.50
CA GLU A 70 -12.20 -23.65 -1.32
C GLU A 70 -11.48 -23.97 -0.01
N ALA A 71 -10.62 -24.99 0.00
CA ALA A 71 -9.88 -25.37 1.20
C ALA A 71 -8.88 -24.28 1.60
N LEU A 72 -8.14 -23.73 0.65
CA LEU A 72 -7.20 -22.64 0.87
C LEU A 72 -7.94 -21.34 1.25
N GLN A 73 -9.05 -21.02 0.60
CA GLN A 73 -9.88 -19.86 0.95
C GLN A 73 -10.41 -19.97 2.40
N SER A 74 -10.89 -21.14 2.80
CA SER A 74 -11.38 -21.41 4.16
C SER A 74 -10.26 -21.29 5.20
N ASN A 75 -9.05 -21.74 4.86
CA ASN A 75 -7.89 -21.62 5.73
C ASN A 75 -7.45 -20.16 5.93
N ILE A 76 -7.47 -19.35 4.86
CA ILE A 76 -7.19 -17.90 4.94
C ILE A 76 -8.23 -17.21 5.83
N ALA A 77 -9.53 -17.47 5.59
CA ALA A 77 -10.62 -16.86 6.35
C ALA A 77 -10.59 -17.22 7.84
N ARG A 78 -10.01 -18.37 8.21
CA ARG A 78 -9.80 -18.79 9.59
C ARG A 78 -8.53 -18.20 10.20
N ALA A 79 -7.47 -18.10 9.41
CA ALA A 79 -6.18 -17.57 9.85
C ALA A 79 -6.25 -16.07 10.18
N ALA A 80 -7.03 -15.29 9.42
CA ALA A 80 -7.19 -13.86 9.61
C ALA A 80 -7.65 -13.49 11.04
N PRO A 81 -8.85 -13.88 11.52
CA PRO A 81 -9.30 -13.54 12.87
C PRO A 81 -8.44 -14.19 13.97
N ALA A 82 -7.87 -15.38 13.72
CA ALA A 82 -6.97 -16.04 14.67
C ALA A 82 -5.65 -15.28 14.90
N ASN A 83 -5.33 -14.29 14.07
CA ASN A 83 -4.14 -13.44 14.18
C ASN A 83 -4.50 -11.95 14.26
N ASN A 84 -5.76 -11.59 14.58
CA ASN A 84 -6.25 -10.20 14.59
C ASN A 84 -5.98 -9.44 13.29
N ALA A 85 -6.01 -10.16 12.17
CA ALA A 85 -5.67 -9.67 10.84
C ALA A 85 -6.89 -9.72 9.91
N THR A 86 -6.81 -9.03 8.77
CA THR A 86 -7.77 -9.17 7.67
C THR A 86 -7.29 -10.23 6.67
N ASN A 87 -8.16 -10.69 5.77
CA ASN A 87 -7.75 -11.58 4.68
C ASN A 87 -6.65 -10.94 3.82
N PHE A 88 -6.72 -9.61 3.61
CA PHE A 88 -5.67 -8.85 2.93
C PHE A 88 -4.32 -9.02 3.62
N MET A 89 -4.28 -8.80 4.94
CA MET A 89 -3.06 -8.93 5.74
C MET A 89 -2.52 -10.38 5.80
N VAL A 90 -3.32 -11.39 5.45
CA VAL A 90 -2.84 -12.78 5.28
C VAL A 90 -2.24 -13.01 3.90
N VAL A 91 -2.84 -12.45 2.84
CA VAL A 91 -2.40 -12.65 1.46
C VAL A 91 -1.18 -11.77 1.13
N HIS A 92 -1.14 -10.55 1.65
CA HIS A 92 -0.04 -9.60 1.45
C HIS A 92 1.36 -10.18 1.80
N PRO A 93 1.62 -10.74 2.99
CA PRO A 93 2.91 -11.34 3.30
C PRO A 93 3.22 -12.56 2.42
N ALA A 94 2.20 -13.33 2.01
CA ALA A 94 2.41 -14.45 1.09
C ALA A 94 2.89 -13.98 -0.29
N LEU A 95 2.34 -12.87 -0.79
CA LEU A 95 2.80 -12.24 -2.02
C LEU A 95 4.22 -11.67 -1.87
N ALA A 96 4.51 -11.00 -0.74
CA ALA A 96 5.84 -10.46 -0.47
C ALA A 96 6.91 -11.58 -0.43
N VAL A 97 6.63 -12.70 0.24
CA VAL A 97 7.50 -13.88 0.27
C VAL A 97 7.73 -14.44 -1.12
N LEU A 98 6.67 -14.58 -1.93
CA LEU A 98 6.78 -15.07 -3.30
C LEU A 98 7.68 -14.15 -4.15
N LEU A 99 7.42 -12.85 -4.11
CA LEU A 99 8.18 -11.85 -4.87
C LEU A 99 9.64 -11.78 -4.41
N GLY A 100 9.88 -11.81 -3.10
CA GLY A 100 11.23 -11.83 -2.52
C GLY A 100 12.01 -13.07 -2.96
N ALA A 101 11.39 -14.25 -2.91
CA ALA A 101 12.00 -15.49 -3.39
C ALA A 101 12.31 -15.45 -4.90
N MET A 102 11.44 -14.86 -5.72
CA MET A 102 11.66 -14.72 -7.17
C MET A 102 12.74 -13.70 -7.54
N ALA A 103 12.89 -12.64 -6.73
CA ALA A 103 13.86 -11.58 -6.96
C ALA A 103 15.19 -11.78 -6.19
N GLY A 104 15.26 -12.77 -5.29
CA GLY A 104 16.44 -12.99 -4.45
C GLY A 104 16.68 -11.87 -3.44
N THR A 105 15.61 -11.26 -2.92
CA THR A 105 15.67 -10.17 -1.93
C THR A 105 14.72 -10.42 -0.77
N ASP A 106 15.08 -9.87 0.39
CA ASP A 106 14.30 -9.90 1.62
C ASP A 106 13.56 -8.56 1.85
N ASP A 107 13.54 -7.65 0.87
CA ASP A 107 12.89 -6.34 0.96
C ASP A 107 12.05 -6.08 -0.30
N VAL A 108 10.73 -6.04 -0.14
CA VAL A 108 9.76 -5.96 -1.23
C VAL A 108 8.77 -4.84 -0.95
N THR A 109 8.56 -3.93 -1.92
CA THR A 109 7.52 -2.90 -1.82
C THR A 109 6.36 -3.22 -2.75
N ILE A 110 5.14 -3.28 -2.21
CA ILE A 110 3.92 -3.60 -2.96
C ILE A 110 2.96 -2.41 -2.89
N GLY A 111 2.53 -1.92 -4.05
CA GLY A 111 1.50 -0.88 -4.15
C GLY A 111 0.10 -1.47 -3.94
N THR A 112 -0.70 -0.86 -3.07
CA THR A 112 -2.11 -1.22 -2.90
C THR A 112 -3.01 0.00 -3.09
N PRO A 113 -4.07 -0.07 -3.91
CA PRO A 113 -5.03 1.01 -4.00
C PRO A 113 -5.90 1.05 -2.73
N VAL A 114 -6.14 2.25 -2.22
CA VAL A 114 -7.11 2.52 -1.15
C VAL A 114 -8.19 3.45 -1.68
N ALA A 115 -9.42 3.25 -1.23
CA ALA A 115 -10.57 3.99 -1.76
C ALA A 115 -10.49 5.51 -1.53
N GLY A 116 -9.73 5.96 -0.52
CA GLY A 116 -9.61 7.37 -0.10
C GLY A 116 -10.93 7.99 0.37
N ARG A 117 -11.93 7.16 0.64
CA ARG A 117 -13.26 7.55 1.15
C ARG A 117 -13.32 7.24 2.64
N GLY A 118 -12.67 8.07 3.44
CA GLY A 118 -12.70 7.96 4.91
C GLY A 118 -14.03 8.42 5.52
N ASP A 119 -14.86 9.13 4.75
CA ASP A 119 -16.13 9.71 5.17
C ASP A 119 -17.29 9.14 4.35
N ALA A 120 -18.38 8.75 5.02
CA ALA A 120 -19.58 8.18 4.41
C ALA A 120 -20.27 9.16 3.44
N ASP A 121 -20.12 10.46 3.66
CA ASP A 121 -20.66 11.50 2.76
C ASP A 121 -19.98 11.50 1.37
N LEU A 122 -18.83 10.83 1.25
CA LEU A 122 -18.10 10.68 0.00
C LEU A 122 -18.53 9.45 -0.80
N ASP A 123 -19.30 8.50 -0.23
CA ASP A 123 -19.58 7.21 -0.87
C ASP A 123 -20.36 7.35 -2.18
N GLU A 124 -21.28 8.30 -2.27
CA GLU A 124 -22.10 8.54 -3.47
C GLU A 124 -21.44 9.47 -4.50
N LEU A 125 -20.25 10.03 -4.20
CA LEU A 125 -19.59 10.98 -5.09
C LEU A 125 -18.78 10.29 -6.20
N VAL A 126 -19.00 10.70 -7.45
CA VAL A 126 -18.15 10.31 -8.58
C VAL A 126 -16.95 11.26 -8.63
N GLY A 127 -15.74 10.73 -8.45
CA GLY A 127 -14.50 11.50 -8.44
C GLY A 127 -13.25 10.62 -8.28
N MET A 128 -12.06 11.20 -8.48
CA MET A 128 -10.78 10.51 -8.29
C MET A 128 -10.39 10.59 -6.81
N PHE A 129 -10.80 9.58 -6.05
CA PHE A 129 -10.49 9.44 -4.61
C PHE A 129 -9.47 8.35 -4.32
N VAL A 130 -9.17 7.50 -5.31
CA VAL A 130 -8.25 6.38 -5.11
C VAL A 130 -6.85 6.93 -4.84
N ASN A 131 -6.28 6.54 -3.70
CA ASN A 131 -4.88 6.76 -3.39
C ASN A 131 -4.13 5.42 -3.46
N THR A 132 -2.80 5.46 -3.54
CA THR A 132 -1.96 4.25 -3.54
C THR A 132 -1.02 4.28 -2.34
N LEU A 133 -1.00 3.20 -1.56
CA LEU A 133 -0.04 3.02 -0.48
C LEU A 133 1.09 2.10 -0.93
N ALA A 134 2.33 2.51 -0.68
CA ALA A 134 3.52 1.71 -0.93
C ALA A 134 3.89 0.90 0.32
N LEU A 135 3.45 -0.36 0.37
CA LEU A 135 3.69 -1.24 1.51
C LEU A 135 5.05 -1.90 1.39
N ARG A 136 6.06 -1.32 2.04
CA ARG A 136 7.39 -1.93 2.14
C ARG A 136 7.38 -3.02 3.20
N THR A 137 7.69 -4.23 2.76
CA THR A 137 7.65 -5.45 3.55
C THR A 137 9.03 -6.10 3.55
N ALA A 138 9.63 -6.19 4.74
CA ALA A 138 10.77 -7.06 4.96
C ALA A 138 10.31 -8.51 5.06
N VAL A 139 10.89 -9.40 4.28
CA VAL A 139 10.71 -10.85 4.34
C VAL A 139 11.80 -11.42 5.23
N HIS A 140 11.44 -12.16 6.28
CA HIS A 140 12.41 -12.75 7.20
C HIS A 140 12.50 -14.27 6.98
N PRO A 141 13.55 -14.79 6.32
CA PRO A 141 13.64 -16.23 5.99
C PRO A 141 13.66 -17.16 7.20
N ALA A 142 14.11 -16.66 8.36
CA ALA A 142 14.14 -17.41 9.61
C ALA A 142 12.83 -17.32 10.42
N ALA A 143 11.92 -16.42 10.05
CA ALA A 143 10.66 -16.24 10.76
C ALA A 143 9.63 -17.31 10.35
N THR A 144 8.80 -17.70 11.30
CA THR A 144 7.59 -18.44 10.99
C THR A 144 6.60 -17.56 10.24
N LEU A 145 5.67 -18.17 9.49
CA LEU A 145 4.59 -17.41 8.82
C LEU A 145 3.75 -16.58 9.79
N ARG A 146 3.61 -17.01 11.04
CA ARG A 146 2.88 -16.26 12.06
C ARG A 146 3.63 -15.00 12.48
N GLU A 147 4.94 -15.08 12.65
CA GLU A 147 5.79 -13.93 12.98
C GLU A 147 5.84 -12.95 11.79
N GLN A 148 5.98 -13.46 10.56
CA GLN A 148 5.92 -12.65 9.36
C GLN A 148 4.57 -11.92 9.24
N LEU A 149 3.46 -12.63 9.49
CA LEU A 149 2.12 -12.05 9.50
C LEU A 149 1.97 -10.96 10.55
N ALA A 150 2.50 -11.16 11.76
CA ALA A 150 2.44 -10.16 12.82
C ALA A 150 3.21 -8.89 12.44
N ALA A 151 4.42 -9.04 11.88
CA ALA A 151 5.23 -7.91 11.42
C ALA A 151 4.54 -7.13 10.30
N VAL A 152 4.00 -7.84 9.29
CA VAL A 152 3.30 -7.20 8.17
C VAL A 152 1.99 -6.55 8.62
N ARG A 153 1.25 -7.15 9.55
CA ARG A 153 0.05 -6.52 10.11
C ARG A 153 0.36 -5.17 10.75
N GLU A 154 1.43 -5.05 11.54
CA GLU A 154 1.83 -3.78 12.15
C GLU A 154 2.23 -2.75 11.09
N ALA A 155 2.99 -3.17 10.07
CA ALA A 155 3.37 -2.29 8.95
C ALA A 155 2.14 -1.81 8.15
N ASP A 156 1.21 -2.71 7.83
CA ASP A 156 -0.01 -2.42 7.09
C ASP A 156 -0.91 -1.45 7.88
N LEU A 157 -1.09 -1.67 9.19
CA LEU A 157 -1.86 -0.76 10.05
C LEU A 157 -1.20 0.63 10.13
N GLY A 158 0.13 0.67 10.22
CA GLY A 158 0.89 1.92 10.12
C GLY A 158 0.59 2.63 8.80
N ALA A 159 0.70 1.94 7.67
CA ALA A 159 0.44 2.50 6.35
C ALA A 159 -1.00 3.03 6.20
N PHE A 160 -2.00 2.23 6.62
CA PHE A 160 -3.40 2.65 6.58
C PHE A 160 -3.70 3.84 7.49
N GLY A 161 -2.98 3.99 8.60
CA GLY A 161 -3.08 5.15 9.49
C GLY A 161 -2.49 6.44 8.92
N HIS A 162 -1.73 6.37 7.81
CA HIS A 162 -1.13 7.52 7.14
C HIS A 162 -1.52 7.56 5.65
N ALA A 163 -2.76 7.17 5.34
CA ALA A 163 -3.25 7.02 3.97
C ALA A 163 -3.71 8.31 3.28
N ASP A 164 -3.67 9.44 3.98
CA ASP A 164 -4.21 10.71 3.50
C ASP A 164 -3.23 11.49 2.62
N VAL A 165 -1.93 11.16 2.69
CA VAL A 165 -0.90 11.74 1.82
C VAL A 165 -1.05 11.22 0.40
N PRO A 166 -1.25 12.09 -0.62
CA PRO A 166 -1.30 11.66 -2.01
C PRO A 166 0.02 10.99 -2.43
N PHE A 167 -0.07 9.85 -3.12
CA PHE A 167 1.11 9.10 -3.55
C PHE A 167 2.10 9.94 -4.38
N GLU A 168 1.60 10.82 -5.24
CA GLU A 168 2.43 11.71 -6.07
C GLU A 168 3.30 12.65 -5.21
N ARG A 169 2.76 13.18 -4.10
CA ARG A 169 3.52 14.02 -3.16
C ARG A 169 4.62 13.23 -2.47
N LEU A 170 4.36 11.95 -2.18
CA LEU A 170 5.31 11.03 -1.59
C LEU A 170 6.50 10.77 -2.55
N VAL A 171 6.21 10.65 -3.85
CA VAL A 171 7.26 10.51 -4.90
C VAL A 171 8.12 11.76 -4.98
N ASP A 172 7.52 12.95 -5.01
CA ASP A 172 8.24 14.22 -5.06
C ASP A 172 9.20 14.39 -3.86
N GLU A 173 8.80 13.97 -2.66
CA GLU A 173 9.60 14.09 -1.44
C GLU A 173 10.76 13.07 -1.37
N LEU A 174 10.55 11.83 -1.84
CA LEU A 174 11.56 10.77 -1.75
C LEU A 174 12.56 10.75 -2.90
N ALA A 175 12.20 11.36 -4.03
CA ALA A 175 13.04 11.46 -5.21
C ALA A 175 12.99 12.89 -5.80
N PRO A 176 13.51 13.89 -5.06
CA PRO A 176 13.49 15.29 -5.49
C PRO A 176 14.35 15.58 -6.73
#